data_AF-A0A2D6LQC4-F1
#
_entry.id   AF-A0A2D6LQC4-F1
#
_cell.length_a   1.000
_cell.length_b   1.000
_cell.length_c   1.000
_cell.angle_alpha   90.00
_cell.angle_beta   90.00
_cell.angle_gamma   90.00
#
_symmetry.space_group_name_H-M   'P 1'
#
loop_
_entity.id
_entity.type
_entity.pdbx_description
1 polymer ?
#
loop_
_entity_poly.entity_id
_entity_poly.type
_entity_poly.pdbx_seq_one_letter_code
_entity_poly.pdbx_strand_id
1 'polypeptide(L)'
;MRKSLLFGLIFLLTIGFAGITSAVSIDAPSTIPNNVSWGFSADIGFGSTATVEIDGSKVAEVFSSGDVIYKAFSPNVSNAYMFGNDLVVYHVGLSEGTHTITVNSDSKDVTAINLPNESEILASVDTKVESKLGEYDQKLSGLEADFKGFWDKLNATEAKANSLDSSVSSLSNEVSSVSSKVDSTSSSLSSTTSSFEQRIASLEGVEQQRIADEEAARLAEEEAQKNSPITGFFNLTKDLALPIAFIVIVVVLGIVAFIAKDRLPKLDSIYSPEKKDEHGLPLSKEDNEVAEEILSGGNKWAFKEEEEEEE
;
A
#
# COMPACT_ATOMS: atom_id res chain seq x y z
N MET A 1 105.78 68.94 22.69
CA MET A 1 104.36 68.59 22.97
C MET A 1 103.55 68.78 21.69
N ARG A 2 102.65 67.84 21.32
CA ARG A 2 101.78 67.79 20.10
C ARG A 2 102.06 66.70 19.03
N LYS A 3 102.79 65.61 19.31
CA LYS A 3 102.88 64.45 18.37
C LYS A 3 102.49 63.08 18.92
N SER A 4 102.18 62.94 20.22
CA SER A 4 101.79 61.64 20.82
C SER A 4 100.29 61.46 21.08
N LEU A 5 99.43 62.39 20.66
CA LEU A 5 97.97 62.30 20.86
C LEU A 5 97.19 61.91 19.60
N LEU A 6 97.86 61.77 18.44
CA LEU A 6 97.22 61.41 17.18
C LEU A 6 97.30 59.90 16.86
N PHE A 7 98.11 59.13 17.58
CA PHE A 7 98.25 57.68 17.38
C PHE A 7 97.29 56.85 18.24
N GLY A 8 96.68 57.44 19.28
CA GLY A 8 95.69 56.77 20.13
C GLY A 8 94.26 56.78 19.58
N LEU A 9 93.96 57.61 18.57
CA LEU A 9 92.61 57.72 17.99
C LEU A 9 92.41 56.87 16.73
N ILE A 10 93.50 56.36 16.12
CA ILE A 10 93.42 55.51 14.92
C ILE A 10 93.38 54.01 15.29
N PHE A 11 93.82 53.63 16.49
CA PHE A 11 93.74 52.23 16.96
C PHE A 11 92.40 51.87 17.62
N LEU A 12 91.52 52.86 17.84
CA LEU A 12 90.18 52.66 18.41
C LEU A 12 89.07 52.81 17.36
N LEU A 13 89.44 52.87 16.07
CA LEU A 13 88.53 52.85 14.92
C LEU A 13 88.69 51.59 14.05
N THR A 14 89.35 50.57 14.61
CA THR A 14 89.41 49.18 14.11
C THR A 14 88.97 48.22 15.21
N ILE A 15 88.03 48.64 16.07
CA ILE A 15 87.12 47.67 16.66
C ILE A 15 86.19 47.30 15.52
N GLY A 16 86.53 46.19 14.87
CA GLY A 16 85.74 45.62 13.78
C GLY A 16 84.28 45.61 14.18
N PHE A 17 83.41 45.94 13.23
CA PHE A 17 82.02 45.51 13.25
C PHE A 17 82.05 43.99 13.44
N ALA A 18 82.01 43.54 14.69
CA ALA A 18 81.63 42.19 15.03
C ALA A 18 80.14 42.15 14.67
N GLY A 19 79.86 41.75 13.43
CA GLY A 19 78.50 41.45 13.00
C GLY A 19 77.89 40.54 14.05
N ILE A 20 76.70 40.90 14.52
CA ILE A 20 76.00 40.09 15.51
C ILE A 20 75.59 38.82 14.77
N THR A 21 76.31 37.72 14.96
CA THR A 21 75.90 36.44 14.39
C THR A 21 74.77 35.87 15.24
N SER A 22 73.55 35.83 14.71
CA SER A 22 72.47 35.05 15.31
C SER A 22 72.57 33.60 14.82
N ALA A 23 72.54 32.67 15.78
CA ALA A 23 72.55 31.24 15.52
C ALA A 23 71.36 30.60 16.22
N VAL A 24 70.62 29.77 15.50
CA VAL A 24 69.54 28.96 16.05
C VAL A 24 69.84 27.50 15.74
N SER A 25 69.82 26.69 16.79
CA SER A 25 69.98 25.24 16.67
C SER A 25 68.61 24.61 16.51
N ILE A 26 68.47 23.71 15.54
CA ILE A 26 67.23 22.96 15.31
C ILE A 26 67.59 21.49 15.44
N ASP A 27 66.87 20.80 16.33
CA ASP A 27 66.96 19.36 16.43
C ASP A 27 66.10 18.76 15.32
N ALA A 28 66.75 18.20 14.30
CA ALA A 28 66.04 17.42 13.32
C ALA A 28 65.67 16.07 13.96
N PRO A 29 64.41 15.61 13.85
CA PRO A 29 63.93 14.43 14.57
C PRO A 29 64.71 13.18 14.16
N SER A 30 64.82 12.21 15.07
CA SER A 30 65.58 10.96 14.86
C SER A 30 65.05 10.06 13.74
N THR A 31 63.89 10.39 13.17
CA THR A 31 63.28 9.68 12.04
C THR A 31 62.77 10.71 11.05
N ILE A 32 63.62 11.09 10.11
CA ILE A 32 63.24 11.96 8.99
C ILE A 32 62.94 11.05 7.80
N PRO A 33 61.69 10.99 7.31
CA PRO A 33 61.41 10.35 6.04
C PRO A 33 62.32 10.92 4.94
N ASN A 34 62.80 10.07 4.02
CA ASN A 34 63.50 10.56 2.85
C ASN A 34 62.65 11.66 2.17
N ASN A 35 63.26 12.82 1.88
CA ASN A 35 62.64 13.99 1.23
C ASN A 35 61.83 14.96 2.11
N VAL A 36 62.02 14.98 3.44
CA VAL A 36 61.47 16.09 4.23
C VAL A 36 62.12 17.40 3.80
N SER A 37 61.27 18.40 3.55
CA SER A 37 61.65 19.77 3.28
C SER A 37 61.60 20.57 4.57
N TRP A 38 62.60 21.40 4.79
CA TRP A 38 62.68 22.30 5.92
C TRP A 38 62.54 23.73 5.42
N GLY A 39 61.63 24.48 6.04
CA GLY A 39 61.48 25.91 5.81
C GLY A 39 62.14 26.67 6.94
N PHE A 40 63.05 27.58 6.59
CA PHE A 40 63.66 28.51 7.54
C PHE A 40 63.29 29.93 7.16
N SER A 41 63.00 30.77 8.15
CA SER A 41 62.75 32.18 7.94
C SER A 41 63.66 33.00 8.87
N ALA A 42 64.34 34.01 8.34
CA ALA A 42 65.19 34.91 9.11
C ALA A 42 64.96 36.37 8.72
N ASP A 43 64.67 37.24 9.69
CA ASP A 43 64.48 38.67 9.46
C ASP A 43 65.83 39.36 9.27
N ILE A 44 66.21 39.69 8.03
CA ILE A 44 67.53 40.24 7.68
C ILE A 44 67.52 41.78 7.67
N GLY A 45 66.34 42.40 7.71
CA GLY A 45 66.17 43.83 7.50
C GLY A 45 66.39 44.26 6.05
N PHE A 46 65.65 45.27 5.60
CA PHE A 46 65.74 45.78 4.23
C PHE A 46 67.09 46.46 3.97
N GLY A 47 67.72 46.12 2.84
CA GLY A 47 68.99 46.72 2.42
C GLY A 47 70.24 46.13 3.08
N SER A 48 70.09 45.09 3.90
CA SER A 48 71.20 44.38 4.53
C SER A 48 71.75 43.27 3.63
N THR A 49 73.00 42.88 3.85
CA THR A 49 73.56 41.64 3.30
C THR A 49 73.52 40.56 4.37
N ALA A 50 73.15 39.34 4.00
CA ALA A 50 73.15 38.21 4.91
C ALA A 50 73.71 36.96 4.25
N THR A 51 74.39 36.14 5.03
CA THR A 51 74.75 34.78 4.63
C THR A 51 74.07 33.79 5.57
N VAL A 52 73.36 32.81 5.01
CA VAL A 52 72.80 31.69 5.75
C VAL A 52 73.71 30.49 5.58
N GLU A 53 74.08 29.88 6.70
CA GLU A 53 74.86 28.66 6.77
C GLU A 53 74.09 27.59 7.54
N ILE A 54 74.18 26.35 7.09
CA ILE A 54 73.71 25.16 7.82
C ILE A 54 74.96 24.33 8.12
N ASP A 55 75.21 24.09 9.41
CA ASP A 55 76.43 23.43 9.92
C ASP A 55 77.74 24.03 9.40
N GLY A 56 77.75 25.36 9.26
CA GLY A 56 78.90 26.10 8.72
C GLY A 56 79.09 25.99 7.21
N SER A 57 78.20 25.29 6.50
CA SER A 57 78.16 25.29 5.04
C SER A 57 77.20 26.36 4.55
N LYS A 58 77.70 27.29 3.73
CA LYS A 58 76.87 28.33 3.11
C LYS A 58 75.78 27.72 2.23
N VAL A 59 74.54 28.13 2.43
CA VAL A 59 73.37 27.64 1.67
C VAL A 59 72.64 28.75 0.91
N ALA A 60 72.69 29.98 1.41
CA ALA A 60 72.09 31.14 0.74
C ALA A 60 72.84 32.42 1.08
N GLU A 61 72.80 33.39 0.17
CA GLU A 61 73.29 34.75 0.37
C GLU A 61 72.26 35.75 -0.14
N VAL A 62 72.03 36.80 0.64
CA VAL A 62 71.16 37.91 0.31
C VAL A 62 72.00 39.16 0.17
N PHE A 63 71.80 39.90 -0.92
CA PHE A 63 72.46 41.17 -1.18
C PHE A 63 71.58 42.33 -0.73
N SER A 64 72.17 43.51 -0.53
CA SER A 64 71.45 44.73 -0.17
C SER A 64 70.42 45.18 -1.22
N SER A 65 70.48 44.66 -2.44
CA SER A 65 69.46 44.82 -3.49
C SER A 65 68.19 43.99 -3.22
N GLY A 66 68.22 43.03 -2.30
CA GLY A 66 67.18 42.03 -2.08
C GLY A 66 67.35 40.77 -2.94
N ASP A 67 68.37 40.71 -3.81
CA ASP A 67 68.65 39.53 -4.61
C ASP A 67 69.13 38.38 -3.73
N VAL A 68 68.64 37.17 -3.99
CA VAL A 68 68.99 35.95 -3.25
C VAL A 68 69.71 34.97 -4.17
N ILE A 69 70.91 34.54 -3.77
CA ILE A 69 71.67 33.49 -4.45
C ILE A 69 71.74 32.28 -3.54
N TYR A 70 71.29 31.11 -4.01
CA TYR A 70 71.29 29.87 -3.22
C TYR A 70 71.73 28.64 -4.00
N LYS A 71 71.30 28.50 -5.26
CA LYS A 71 71.65 27.34 -6.12
C LYS A 71 73.15 27.18 -6.37
N ALA A 72 73.92 28.25 -6.23
CA ALA A 72 75.38 28.21 -6.36
C ALA A 72 76.08 27.58 -5.14
N PHE A 73 75.41 27.51 -3.99
CA PHE A 73 76.02 27.13 -2.72
C PHE A 73 75.62 25.73 -2.26
N SER A 74 74.37 25.32 -2.46
CA SER A 74 73.91 23.97 -2.11
C SER A 74 72.87 23.44 -3.09
N PRO A 75 73.05 22.23 -3.65
CA PRO A 75 72.03 21.58 -4.48
C PRO A 75 70.79 21.17 -3.67
N ASN A 76 70.92 21.13 -2.34
CA ASN A 76 69.87 20.73 -1.43
C ASN A 76 68.96 21.90 -1.01
N VAL A 77 69.22 23.12 -1.49
CA VAL A 77 68.27 24.23 -1.35
C VAL A 77 67.35 24.24 -2.56
N SER A 78 66.09 23.84 -2.37
CA SER A 78 65.12 23.79 -3.46
C SER A 78 64.68 25.20 -3.87
N ASN A 79 64.57 26.11 -2.91
CA ASN A 79 64.21 27.51 -3.15
C ASN A 79 64.72 28.45 -2.04
N ALA A 80 65.01 29.69 -2.38
CA ALA A 80 65.21 30.76 -1.40
C ALA A 80 64.79 32.12 -1.98
N TYR A 81 64.08 32.93 -1.20
CA TYR A 81 63.61 34.25 -1.63
C TYR A 81 63.34 35.17 -0.44
N MET A 82 63.28 36.48 -0.71
CA MET A 82 62.86 37.48 0.26
C MET A 82 61.34 37.64 0.27
N PHE A 83 60.74 37.64 1.46
CA PHE A 83 59.34 37.98 1.71
C PHE A 83 59.26 39.11 2.74
N GLY A 84 59.13 40.35 2.25
CA GLY A 84 59.29 41.52 3.11
C GLY A 84 60.74 41.64 3.59
N ASN A 85 60.96 41.58 4.91
CA ASN A 85 62.30 41.59 5.50
C ASN A 85 62.84 40.18 5.79
N ASP A 86 62.01 39.16 5.60
CA ASP A 86 62.36 37.78 5.92
C ASP A 86 62.97 37.08 4.72
N LEU A 87 64.12 36.45 4.88
CA LEU A 87 64.60 35.45 3.95
C LEU A 87 63.99 34.12 4.30
N VAL A 88 63.28 33.54 3.33
CA VAL A 88 62.74 32.19 3.41
C VAL A 88 63.63 31.25 2.63
N VAL A 89 64.15 30.19 3.27
CA VAL A 89 64.99 29.15 2.66
C VAL A 89 64.31 27.79 2.79
N TYR A 90 64.16 27.10 1.68
CA TYR A 90 63.65 25.73 1.61
C TYR A 90 64.81 24.77 1.37
N HIS A 91 65.14 23.95 2.37
CA HIS A 91 66.22 22.97 2.29
C HIS A 91 65.66 21.55 2.36
N VAL A 92 66.10 20.67 1.45
CA VAL A 92 65.69 19.26 1.40
C VAL A 92 66.82 18.36 1.90
N GLY A 93 66.47 17.23 2.54
CA GLY A 93 67.44 16.17 2.79
C GLY A 93 68.51 16.50 3.84
N LEU A 94 68.16 17.25 4.90
CA LEU A 94 68.98 17.24 6.12
C LEU A 94 68.99 15.83 6.72
N SER A 95 70.17 15.36 7.11
CA SER A 95 70.33 14.07 7.77
C SER A 95 69.74 14.08 9.18
N GLU A 96 69.65 12.92 9.82
CA GLU A 96 69.34 12.85 11.25
C GLU A 96 70.41 13.56 12.08
N GLY A 97 70.01 14.46 12.99
CA GLY A 97 70.92 15.14 13.91
C GLY A 97 70.52 16.57 14.27
N THR A 98 71.30 17.18 15.16
CA THR A 98 71.16 18.61 15.48
C THR A 98 71.88 19.42 14.40
N HIS A 99 71.14 20.25 13.68
CA HIS A 99 71.68 21.14 12.65
C HIS A 99 71.70 22.57 13.17
N THR A 100 72.83 23.25 13.01
CA THR A 100 72.96 24.66 13.43
C THR A 100 72.77 25.56 12.24
N ILE A 101 71.75 26.41 12.29
CA ILE A 101 71.50 27.42 11.26
C ILE A 101 72.05 28.73 11.77
N THR A 102 73.03 29.25 11.07
CA THR A 102 73.66 30.52 11.39
C THR A 102 73.29 31.52 10.31
N VAL A 103 72.78 32.67 10.73
CA VAL A 103 72.52 33.79 9.83
C VAL A 103 73.49 34.90 10.20
N ASN A 104 74.49 35.10 9.35
CA ASN A 104 75.45 36.18 9.53
C ASN A 104 74.86 37.47 8.95
N SER A 105 74.07 38.15 9.76
CA SER A 105 73.46 39.45 9.51
C SER A 105 73.05 40.07 10.84
N ASP A 106 72.67 41.35 10.86
CA ASP A 106 72.12 42.00 12.06
C ASP A 106 70.71 41.48 12.48
N SER A 107 70.31 40.32 11.95
CA SER A 107 69.04 39.63 12.17
C SER A 107 68.84 39.20 13.62
N LYS A 108 67.60 39.34 14.10
CA LYS A 108 67.24 39.10 15.50
C LYS A 108 66.55 37.77 15.77
N ASP A 109 65.92 37.14 14.77
CA ASP A 109 65.15 35.90 14.99
C ASP A 109 65.22 34.98 13.77
N VAL A 110 65.58 33.72 13.99
CA VAL A 110 65.51 32.64 12.99
C VAL A 110 64.44 31.66 13.45
N THR A 111 63.43 31.41 12.61
CA THR A 111 62.39 30.43 12.86
C THR A 111 62.51 29.27 11.88
N ALA A 112 62.37 28.06 12.39
CA ALA A 112 62.38 26.84 11.59
C ALA A 112 61.06 26.12 11.72
N ILE A 113 60.49 25.75 10.57
CA ILE A 113 59.24 25.02 10.47
C ILE A 113 59.51 23.74 9.70
N ASN A 114 59.18 22.61 10.32
CA ASN A 114 59.15 21.32 9.64
C ASN A 114 57.95 21.30 8.69
N LEU A 115 58.19 21.13 7.39
CA LEU A 115 57.10 20.97 6.42
C LEU A 115 56.72 19.49 6.38
N PRO A 116 55.47 19.12 6.70
CA PRO A 116 55.03 17.73 6.66
C PRO A 116 55.30 17.11 5.29
N ASN A 117 55.70 15.83 5.31
CA ASN A 117 56.00 15.08 4.09
C ASN A 117 54.74 15.00 3.21
N GLU A 118 54.84 15.42 1.95
CA GLU A 118 53.75 15.35 0.99
C GLU A 118 53.16 13.93 0.89
N SER A 119 54.01 12.91 0.99
CA SER A 119 53.59 11.50 0.97
C SER A 119 52.67 11.13 2.14
N GLU A 120 52.86 11.72 3.32
CA GLU A 120 52.01 11.45 4.49
C GLU A 120 50.66 12.14 4.35
N ILE A 121 50.65 13.36 3.80
CA ILE A 121 49.43 14.09 3.48
C ILE A 121 48.62 13.32 2.44
N LEU A 122 49.26 12.89 1.35
CA LEU A 122 48.61 12.14 0.29
C LEU A 122 48.05 10.80 0.80
N ALA A 123 48.83 10.03 1.57
CA ALA A 123 48.36 8.78 2.15
C ALA A 123 47.15 8.97 3.10
N SER A 124 47.14 10.04 3.89
CA SER A 124 46.02 10.39 4.76
C SER A 124 44.78 10.80 3.97
N VAL A 125 44.96 11.58 2.90
CA VAL A 125 43.87 11.97 1.98
C VAL A 125 43.30 10.74 1.28
N ASP A 126 44.14 9.87 0.72
CA ASP A 126 43.72 8.64 0.02
C ASP A 126 42.91 7.75 0.96
N THR A 127 43.40 7.50 2.18
CA THR A 127 42.68 6.71 3.19
C THR A 127 41.31 7.30 3.51
N LYS A 128 41.21 8.64 3.63
CA LYS A 128 39.96 9.33 3.91
C LYS A 128 38.99 9.29 2.73
N VAL A 129 39.51 9.39 1.51
CA VAL A 129 38.74 9.28 0.27
C VAL A 129 38.20 7.87 0.11
N GLU A 130 39.03 6.83 0.25
CA GLU A 130 38.60 5.43 0.19
C GLU A 130 37.54 5.11 1.25
N SER A 131 37.75 5.57 2.48
CA SER A 131 36.77 5.40 3.55
C SER A 131 35.43 6.06 3.20
N LYS A 132 35.44 7.27 2.64
CA LYS A 132 34.21 7.98 2.25
C LYS A 132 33.53 7.34 1.04
N LEU A 133 34.30 6.86 0.06
CA LEU A 133 33.77 6.11 -1.08
C LEU A 133 33.09 4.83 -0.60
N GLY A 134 33.72 4.06 0.30
CA GLY A 134 33.11 2.88 0.89
C GLY A 134 31.81 3.16 1.66
N GLU A 135 31.77 4.26 2.43
CA GLU A 135 30.52 4.70 3.08
C GLU A 135 29.40 5.03 2.06
N TYR A 136 29.76 5.66 0.93
CA TYR A 136 28.80 6.01 -0.11
C TYR A 136 28.31 4.77 -0.87
N ASP A 137 29.18 3.82 -1.18
CA ASP A 137 28.81 2.57 -1.84
C ASP A 137 27.84 1.74 -0.99
N GLN A 138 28.07 1.69 0.34
CA GLN A 138 27.14 1.05 1.27
C GLN A 138 25.77 1.74 1.30
N LYS A 139 25.75 3.08 1.32
CA LYS A 139 24.50 3.85 1.26
C LYS A 139 23.75 3.65 -0.05
N LEU A 140 24.48 3.62 -1.18
CA LEU A 140 23.89 3.40 -2.49
C LEU A 140 23.28 2.00 -2.60
N SER A 141 23.99 0.98 -2.12
CA SER A 141 23.50 -0.40 -2.06
C SER A 141 22.24 -0.52 -1.18
N GLY A 142 22.21 0.17 -0.04
CA GLY A 142 21.03 0.23 0.82
C GLY A 142 19.84 0.89 0.13
N LEU A 143 20.06 2.00 -0.56
CA LEU A 143 19.02 2.69 -1.32
C LEU A 143 18.46 1.84 -2.47
N GLU A 144 19.31 1.07 -3.15
CA GLU A 144 18.89 0.14 -4.20
C GLU A 144 17.99 -0.97 -3.64
N ALA A 145 18.34 -1.53 -2.47
CA ALA A 145 17.53 -2.53 -1.80
C ALA A 145 16.16 -1.97 -1.36
N ASP A 146 16.15 -0.76 -0.78
CA ASP A 146 14.93 -0.06 -0.39
C ASP A 146 14.03 0.24 -1.60
N PHE A 147 14.63 0.67 -2.72
CA PHE A 147 13.90 0.96 -3.95
C PHE A 147 13.25 -0.31 -4.53
N LYS A 148 13.98 -1.44 -4.54
CA LYS A 148 13.42 -2.73 -4.92
C LYS A 148 12.25 -3.13 -4.01
N GLY A 149 12.43 -3.05 -2.69
CA GLY A 149 11.39 -3.37 -1.72
C GLY A 149 10.16 -2.46 -1.83
N PHE A 150 10.34 -1.19 -2.24
CA PHE A 150 9.23 -0.28 -2.54
C PHE A 150 8.42 -0.76 -3.76
N TRP A 151 9.09 -1.12 -4.86
CA TRP A 151 8.42 -1.63 -6.07
C TRP A 151 7.69 -2.94 -5.83
N ASP A 152 8.27 -3.86 -5.07
CA ASP A 152 7.61 -5.12 -4.72
C ASP A 152 6.30 -4.86 -3.95
N LYS A 153 6.31 -3.93 -2.99
CA LYS A 153 5.10 -3.52 -2.25
C LYS A 153 4.08 -2.83 -3.15
N LEU A 154 4.52 -1.99 -4.09
CA LEU A 154 3.64 -1.30 -5.03
C LEU A 154 2.92 -2.32 -5.91
N ASN A 155 3.65 -3.26 -6.52
CA ASN A 155 3.09 -4.31 -7.37
C ASN A 155 2.10 -5.21 -6.60
N ALA A 156 2.44 -5.59 -5.35
CA ALA A 156 1.53 -6.35 -4.49
C ALA A 156 0.24 -5.56 -4.14
N THR A 157 0.33 -4.24 -4.04
CA THR A 157 -0.81 -3.36 -3.75
C THR A 157 -1.70 -3.20 -4.98
N GLU A 158 -1.10 -3.05 -6.16
CA GLU A 158 -1.81 -3.03 -7.45
C GLU A 158 -2.58 -4.33 -7.70
N ALA A 159 -1.95 -5.48 -7.47
CA ALA A 159 -2.62 -6.78 -7.58
C ALA A 159 -3.84 -6.91 -6.66
N LYS A 160 -3.73 -6.43 -5.40
CA LYS A 160 -4.86 -6.40 -4.46
C LYS A 160 -5.97 -5.46 -4.92
N ALA A 161 -5.63 -4.30 -5.49
CA ALA A 161 -6.60 -3.36 -6.02
C ALA A 161 -7.39 -3.97 -7.20
N ASN A 162 -6.72 -4.63 -8.13
CA ASN A 162 -7.36 -5.31 -9.27
C ASN A 162 -8.27 -6.46 -8.82
N SER A 163 -7.86 -7.23 -7.80
CA SER A 163 -8.69 -8.27 -7.20
C SER A 163 -9.94 -7.70 -6.52
N LEU A 164 -9.80 -6.56 -5.83
CA LEU A 164 -10.92 -5.88 -5.19
C LEU A 164 -11.90 -5.33 -6.24
N ASP A 165 -11.40 -4.73 -7.32
CA ASP A 165 -12.21 -4.22 -8.43
C ASP A 165 -13.04 -5.33 -9.10
N SER A 166 -12.42 -6.49 -9.33
CA SER A 166 -13.08 -7.68 -9.85
C SER A 166 -14.18 -8.20 -8.90
N SER A 167 -13.92 -8.17 -7.59
CA SER A 167 -14.88 -8.57 -6.56
C SER A 167 -16.07 -7.61 -6.50
N VAL A 168 -15.82 -6.30 -6.57
CA VAL A 168 -16.87 -5.27 -6.60
C VAL A 168 -17.74 -5.41 -7.84
N SER A 169 -17.13 -5.67 -9.00
CA SER A 169 -17.86 -5.91 -10.25
C SER A 169 -18.75 -7.14 -10.17
N SER A 170 -18.24 -8.24 -9.61
CA SER A 170 -19.02 -9.46 -9.37
C SER A 170 -20.21 -9.20 -8.44
N LEU A 171 -19.97 -8.51 -7.32
CA LEU A 171 -21.03 -8.16 -6.36
C LEU A 171 -22.09 -7.24 -6.99
N SER A 172 -21.68 -6.29 -7.83
CA SER A 172 -22.61 -5.41 -8.56
C SER A 172 -23.55 -6.20 -9.48
N ASN A 173 -23.02 -7.21 -10.17
CA ASN A 173 -23.81 -8.10 -11.02
C ASN A 173 -24.79 -8.96 -10.19
N GLU A 174 -24.34 -9.50 -9.05
CA GLU A 174 -25.20 -10.26 -8.14
C GLU A 174 -26.35 -9.40 -7.60
N VAL A 175 -26.06 -8.19 -7.14
CA VAL A 175 -27.07 -7.23 -6.67
C VAL A 175 -28.08 -6.90 -7.77
N SER A 176 -27.61 -6.69 -9.00
CA SER A 176 -28.50 -6.44 -10.15
C SER A 176 -29.41 -7.63 -10.46
N SER A 177 -28.87 -8.86 -10.36
CA SER A 177 -29.64 -10.09 -10.53
C SER A 177 -30.70 -10.26 -9.44
N VAL A 178 -30.33 -10.01 -8.17
CA VAL A 178 -31.26 -10.05 -7.03
C VAL A 178 -32.36 -9.00 -7.19
N SER A 179 -32.01 -7.76 -7.56
CA SER A 179 -32.99 -6.70 -7.84
C SER A 179 -34.01 -7.15 -8.89
N SER A 180 -33.55 -7.74 -9.99
CA SER A 180 -34.43 -8.23 -11.05
C SER A 180 -35.37 -9.36 -10.57
N LYS A 181 -34.88 -10.26 -9.71
CA LYS A 181 -35.71 -11.31 -9.09
C LYS A 181 -36.76 -10.74 -8.14
N VAL A 182 -36.40 -9.70 -7.38
CA VAL A 182 -37.34 -8.99 -6.48
C VAL A 182 -38.44 -8.33 -7.30
N ASP A 183 -38.10 -7.61 -8.38
CA ASP A 183 -39.08 -6.97 -9.26
C ASP A 183 -40.03 -7.99 -9.91
N SER A 184 -39.49 -9.12 -10.37
CA SER A 184 -40.29 -10.22 -10.92
C SER A 184 -41.23 -10.83 -9.88
N THR A 185 -40.74 -11.07 -8.65
CA THR A 185 -41.54 -11.63 -7.57
C THR A 185 -42.65 -10.66 -7.16
N SER A 186 -42.34 -9.37 -7.05
CA SER A 186 -43.28 -8.31 -6.75
C SER A 186 -44.41 -8.28 -7.79
N SER A 187 -44.07 -8.33 -9.08
CA SER A 187 -45.04 -8.34 -10.18
C SER A 187 -45.95 -9.58 -10.16
N SER A 188 -45.39 -10.76 -9.88
CA SER A 188 -46.15 -12.00 -9.73
C SER A 188 -47.10 -11.96 -8.54
N LEU A 189 -46.65 -11.39 -7.41
CA LEU A 189 -47.48 -11.21 -6.22
C LEU A 189 -48.64 -10.26 -6.51
N SER A 190 -48.39 -9.10 -7.13
CA SER A 190 -49.46 -8.17 -7.54
C SER A 190 -50.49 -8.84 -8.45
N SER A 191 -50.03 -9.62 -9.44
CA SER A 191 -50.92 -10.35 -10.35
C SER A 191 -51.77 -11.39 -9.61
N THR A 192 -51.18 -12.10 -8.64
CA THR A 192 -51.87 -13.07 -7.80
C THR A 192 -52.91 -12.40 -6.92
N THR A 193 -52.57 -11.26 -6.30
CA THR A 193 -53.49 -10.45 -5.49
C THR A 193 -54.69 -9.99 -6.33
N SER A 194 -54.47 -9.43 -7.52
CA SER A 194 -55.57 -9.02 -8.39
C SER A 194 -56.47 -10.19 -8.83
N SER A 195 -55.89 -11.38 -9.07
CA SER A 195 -56.67 -12.59 -9.36
C SER A 195 -57.54 -13.02 -8.17
N PHE A 196 -57.00 -12.95 -6.94
CA PHE A 196 -57.78 -13.21 -5.73
C PHE A 196 -58.92 -12.20 -5.54
N GLU A 197 -58.65 -10.90 -5.75
CA GLU A 197 -59.68 -9.85 -5.68
C GLU A 197 -60.83 -10.13 -6.68
N GLN A 198 -60.52 -10.52 -7.92
CA GLN A 198 -61.52 -10.88 -8.91
C GLN A 198 -62.35 -12.10 -8.50
N ARG A 199 -61.71 -13.12 -7.92
CA ARG A 199 -62.40 -14.33 -7.42
C ARG A 199 -63.32 -14.00 -6.25
N ILE A 200 -62.88 -13.15 -5.32
CA ILE A 200 -63.71 -12.67 -4.20
C ILE A 200 -64.93 -11.93 -4.73
N ALA A 201 -64.74 -10.96 -5.63
CA ALA A 201 -65.86 -10.22 -6.23
C ALA A 201 -66.85 -11.13 -6.97
N SER A 202 -66.35 -12.16 -7.65
CA SER A 202 -67.20 -13.16 -8.33
C SER A 202 -68.02 -13.98 -7.33
N LEU A 203 -67.42 -14.41 -6.22
CA LEU A 203 -68.11 -15.14 -5.16
C LEU A 203 -69.18 -14.29 -4.47
N GLU A 204 -68.87 -13.02 -4.19
CA GLU A 204 -69.84 -12.05 -3.66
C GLU A 204 -71.03 -11.88 -4.60
N GLY A 205 -70.80 -11.81 -5.92
CA GLY A 205 -71.86 -11.75 -6.92
C GLY A 205 -72.76 -12.99 -6.94
N VAL A 206 -72.16 -14.19 -6.86
CA VAL A 206 -72.93 -15.46 -6.76
C VAL A 206 -73.78 -15.51 -5.50
N GLU A 207 -73.23 -15.09 -4.36
CA GLU A 207 -73.98 -15.10 -3.09
C GLU A 207 -75.13 -14.08 -3.10
N GLN A 208 -74.92 -12.89 -3.66
CA GLN A 208 -76.00 -11.91 -3.84
C GLN A 208 -77.11 -12.45 -4.74
N GLN A 209 -76.77 -13.13 -5.83
CA GLN A 209 -77.75 -13.76 -6.71
C GLN A 209 -78.53 -14.86 -5.98
N ARG A 210 -77.84 -15.70 -5.19
CA ARG A 210 -78.47 -16.75 -4.38
C ARG A 210 -79.48 -16.17 -3.39
N ILE A 211 -79.13 -15.07 -2.70
CA ILE A 211 -80.03 -14.37 -1.78
C ILE A 211 -81.25 -13.82 -2.52
N ALA A 212 -81.04 -13.20 -3.69
CA ALA A 212 -82.13 -12.66 -4.50
C ALA A 212 -83.09 -13.74 -5.02
N ASP A 213 -82.54 -14.88 -5.48
CA ASP A 213 -83.33 -16.03 -5.94
C ASP A 213 -84.12 -16.66 -4.78
N GLU A 214 -83.52 -16.77 -3.59
CA GLU A 214 -84.19 -17.26 -2.37
C GLU A 214 -85.33 -16.33 -1.92
N GLU A 215 -85.12 -15.01 -1.99
CA GLU A 215 -86.16 -14.01 -1.70
C GLU A 215 -87.31 -14.07 -2.71
N ALA A 216 -87.00 -14.16 -4.00
CA ALA A 216 -88.00 -14.27 -5.07
C ALA A 216 -88.84 -15.57 -4.94
N ALA A 217 -88.19 -16.69 -4.62
CA ALA A 217 -88.87 -17.95 -4.35
C ALA A 217 -89.82 -17.84 -3.16
N ARG A 218 -89.38 -17.19 -2.07
CA ARG A 218 -90.20 -16.97 -0.87
C ARG A 218 -91.45 -16.12 -1.17
N LEU A 219 -91.31 -15.06 -1.97
CA LEU A 219 -92.45 -14.23 -2.39
C LEU A 219 -93.42 -15.01 -3.29
N ALA A 220 -92.91 -15.81 -4.22
CA ALA A 220 -93.74 -16.65 -5.08
C ALA A 220 -94.55 -17.70 -4.29
N GLU A 221 -93.94 -18.33 -3.27
CA GLU A 221 -94.66 -19.23 -2.36
C GLU A 221 -95.75 -18.49 -1.55
N GLU A 222 -95.48 -17.27 -1.08
CA GLU A 222 -96.47 -16.46 -0.35
C GLU A 222 -97.67 -16.09 -1.25
N GLU A 223 -97.43 -15.72 -2.51
CA GLU A 223 -98.48 -15.44 -3.49
C GLU A 223 -99.28 -16.71 -3.86
N ALA A 224 -98.61 -17.85 -4.02
CA ALA A 224 -99.26 -19.12 -4.31
C ALA A 224 -100.15 -19.60 -3.15
N GLN A 225 -99.74 -19.36 -1.89
CA GLN A 225 -100.58 -19.66 -0.73
C GLN A 225 -101.84 -18.79 -0.67
N LYS A 226 -101.74 -17.50 -1.01
CA LYS A 226 -102.90 -16.59 -1.08
C LYS A 226 -103.88 -16.97 -2.21
N ASN A 227 -103.37 -17.48 -3.33
CA ASN A 227 -104.17 -17.81 -4.52
C ASN A 227 -104.49 -19.32 -4.69
N SER A 228 -104.18 -20.16 -3.70
CA SER A 228 -104.44 -21.59 -3.85
C SER A 228 -105.96 -21.90 -3.88
N PRO A 229 -106.44 -22.73 -4.83
CA PRO A 229 -107.84 -23.15 -4.87
C PRO A 229 -108.28 -23.91 -3.61
N ILE A 230 -107.33 -24.49 -2.87
CA ILE A 230 -107.59 -25.28 -1.66
C ILE A 230 -108.07 -24.40 -0.50
N THR A 231 -107.61 -23.15 -0.40
CA THR A 231 -108.15 -22.17 0.55
C THR A 231 -109.58 -21.73 0.18
N GLY A 232 -109.87 -21.69 -1.13
CA GLY A 232 -111.24 -21.58 -1.64
C GLY A 232 -112.10 -22.80 -1.32
N PHE A 233 -111.55 -24.01 -1.39
CA PHE A 233 -112.24 -25.24 -1.01
C PHE A 233 -112.49 -25.35 0.50
N PHE A 234 -111.60 -24.89 1.39
CA PHE A 234 -111.88 -24.89 2.84
C PHE A 234 -113.02 -23.94 3.25
N ASN A 235 -113.31 -22.90 2.46
CA ASN A 235 -114.53 -22.09 2.61
C ASN A 235 -115.75 -22.70 1.89
N LEU A 236 -115.55 -23.65 0.97
CA LEU A 236 -116.63 -24.37 0.27
C LEU A 236 -117.03 -25.69 0.95
N THR A 237 -116.15 -26.30 1.77
CA THR A 237 -116.37 -27.58 2.44
C THR A 237 -116.94 -27.46 3.85
N LYS A 238 -117.23 -26.25 4.35
CA LYS A 238 -117.99 -26.10 5.60
C LYS A 238 -119.42 -26.65 5.51
N ASP A 239 -119.94 -26.89 4.30
CA ASP A 239 -121.30 -27.44 4.10
C ASP A 239 -121.37 -28.79 3.35
N LEU A 240 -120.27 -29.36 2.81
CA LEU A 240 -120.29 -30.69 2.17
C LEU A 240 -119.06 -31.51 2.63
N ALA A 241 -119.19 -32.27 3.71
CA ALA A 241 -119.51 -33.70 3.71
C ALA A 241 -118.52 -34.51 2.84
N LEU A 242 -117.50 -35.14 3.43
CA LEU A 242 -117.38 -36.53 3.93
C LEU A 242 -117.23 -37.69 2.90
N PRO A 243 -117.91 -37.79 1.74
CA PRO A 243 -117.68 -38.92 0.82
C PRO A 243 -116.46 -38.79 -0.10
N ILE A 244 -116.02 -37.57 -0.44
CA ILE A 244 -115.02 -37.35 -1.50
C ILE A 244 -113.58 -37.66 -1.01
N ALA A 245 -113.30 -37.45 0.29
CA ALA A 245 -112.00 -37.71 0.88
C ALA A 245 -111.58 -39.20 0.79
N PHE A 246 -112.54 -40.12 0.85
CA PHE A 246 -112.26 -41.56 0.78
C PHE A 246 -111.84 -42.00 -0.63
N ILE A 247 -112.42 -41.40 -1.67
CA ILE A 247 -112.14 -41.77 -3.06
C ILE A 247 -110.73 -41.33 -3.46
N VAL A 248 -110.30 -40.14 -3.01
CA VAL A 248 -108.97 -39.63 -3.32
C VAL A 248 -107.87 -40.44 -2.61
N ILE A 249 -108.09 -40.84 -1.35
CA ILE A 249 -107.12 -41.67 -0.61
C ILE A 249 -106.93 -43.04 -1.27
N VAL A 250 -108.00 -43.67 -1.77
CA VAL A 250 -107.92 -44.97 -2.45
C VAL A 250 -107.20 -44.88 -3.79
N VAL A 251 -107.41 -43.80 -4.55
CA VAL A 251 -106.73 -43.58 -5.84
C VAL A 251 -105.24 -43.30 -5.64
N VAL A 252 -104.88 -42.49 -4.63
CA VAL A 252 -103.48 -42.18 -4.33
C VAL A 252 -102.71 -43.43 -3.84
N LEU A 253 -103.33 -44.26 -2.99
CA LEU A 253 -102.72 -45.53 -2.56
C LEU A 253 -102.52 -46.52 -3.72
N GLY A 254 -103.44 -46.56 -4.68
CA GLY A 254 -103.31 -47.40 -5.89
C GLY A 254 -102.16 -46.96 -6.80
N ILE A 255 -101.94 -45.66 -6.95
CA ILE A 255 -100.86 -45.11 -7.78
C ILE A 255 -99.49 -45.33 -7.11
N VAL A 256 -99.39 -45.16 -5.79
CA VAL A 256 -98.14 -45.42 -5.04
C VAL A 256 -97.75 -46.90 -5.08
N ALA A 257 -98.72 -47.82 -4.98
CA ALA A 257 -98.45 -49.26 -5.10
C ALA A 257 -98.03 -49.69 -6.52
N PHE A 258 -98.49 -48.98 -7.55
CA PHE A 258 -98.14 -49.26 -8.95
C PHE A 258 -96.72 -48.78 -9.30
N ILE A 259 -96.29 -47.64 -8.77
CA ILE A 259 -94.95 -47.08 -9.04
C ILE A 259 -93.86 -47.83 -8.27
N ALA A 260 -94.14 -48.33 -7.06
CA ALA A 260 -93.17 -49.07 -6.25
C ALA A 260 -92.80 -50.45 -6.83
N LYS A 261 -93.57 -50.99 -7.79
CA LYS A 261 -93.35 -52.33 -8.35
C LYS A 261 -92.27 -52.37 -9.45
N ASP A 262 -92.04 -51.26 -10.17
CA ASP A 262 -91.25 -51.28 -11.42
C ASP A 262 -89.90 -50.56 -11.38
N ARG A 263 -89.50 -49.90 -10.28
CA ARG A 263 -88.18 -49.24 -10.19
C ARG A 263 -87.52 -49.32 -8.82
N LEU A 264 -86.81 -50.42 -8.58
CA LEU A 264 -85.71 -50.50 -7.61
C LEU A 264 -84.42 -50.87 -8.35
N PRO A 265 -83.62 -49.90 -8.82
CA PRO A 265 -82.24 -50.17 -9.19
C PRO A 265 -81.43 -50.46 -7.92
N LYS A 266 -80.65 -51.55 -7.99
CA LYS A 266 -79.66 -51.93 -6.98
C LYS A 266 -78.59 -50.83 -6.88
N LEU A 267 -78.42 -50.30 -5.68
CA LEU A 267 -77.26 -49.49 -5.29
C LEU A 267 -76.06 -50.41 -5.12
N ASP A 268 -75.36 -50.69 -6.23
CA ASP A 268 -74.02 -51.26 -6.17
C ASP A 268 -72.99 -50.12 -5.97
N SER A 269 -72.12 -50.37 -5.00
CA SER A 269 -71.12 -49.48 -4.43
C SER A 269 -70.13 -48.90 -5.46
N ILE A 270 -70.16 -47.58 -5.63
CA ILE A 270 -69.05 -46.81 -6.19
C ILE A 270 -68.26 -46.24 -4.99
N TYR A 271 -67.44 -47.08 -4.39
CA TYR A 271 -66.37 -46.66 -3.47
C TYR A 271 -65.13 -47.47 -3.85
N SER A 272 -64.27 -46.89 -4.69
CA SER A 272 -62.88 -47.33 -4.76
C SER A 272 -62.11 -46.60 -3.66
N PRO A 273 -61.30 -47.29 -2.84
CA PRO A 273 -60.51 -46.62 -1.82
C PRO A 273 -59.43 -45.76 -2.48
N GLU A 274 -59.51 -44.45 -2.29
CA GLU A 274 -58.38 -43.54 -2.51
C GLU A 274 -57.20 -44.04 -1.68
N LYS A 275 -56.10 -44.37 -2.36
CA LYS A 275 -54.83 -44.59 -1.67
C LYS A 275 -54.35 -43.25 -1.15
N LYS A 276 -54.37 -43.12 0.17
CA LYS A 276 -53.81 -42.00 0.91
C LYS A 276 -52.36 -42.31 1.25
N ASP A 277 -51.54 -41.28 1.33
CA ASP A 277 -50.21 -41.39 1.91
C ASP A 277 -50.28 -41.64 3.43
N GLU A 278 -49.12 -41.80 4.07
CA GLU A 278 -48.96 -41.98 5.52
C GLU A 278 -49.46 -40.78 6.36
N HIS A 279 -49.92 -39.71 5.71
CA HIS A 279 -50.50 -38.51 6.34
C HIS A 279 -51.97 -38.23 5.94
N GLY A 280 -52.61 -39.11 5.16
CA GLY A 280 -54.04 -39.05 4.89
C GLY A 280 -54.47 -38.16 3.71
N LEU A 281 -53.54 -37.71 2.86
CA LEU A 281 -53.83 -36.83 1.71
C LEU A 281 -54.01 -37.63 0.40
N PRO A 282 -54.88 -37.17 -0.53
CA PRO A 282 -55.11 -37.83 -1.82
C PRO A 282 -53.92 -37.60 -2.77
N LEU A 283 -53.31 -38.70 -3.25
CA LEU A 283 -52.19 -38.67 -4.19
C LEU A 283 -52.69 -38.41 -5.62
N SER A 284 -52.18 -37.35 -6.25
CA SER A 284 -52.43 -37.05 -7.66
C SER A 284 -51.60 -37.98 -8.57
N LYS A 285 -52.12 -38.37 -9.73
CA LYS A 285 -51.47 -39.36 -10.63
C LYS A 285 -50.20 -38.83 -11.31
N GLU A 286 -49.87 -37.55 -11.18
CA GLU A 286 -48.75 -36.91 -11.89
C GLU A 286 -47.45 -36.87 -11.08
N ASP A 287 -47.47 -37.26 -9.80
CA ASP A 287 -46.30 -37.15 -8.92
C ASP A 287 -45.41 -38.41 -8.89
N ASN A 288 -45.83 -39.51 -9.54
CA ASN A 288 -45.07 -40.77 -9.52
C ASN A 288 -43.91 -40.84 -10.54
N GLU A 289 -43.88 -39.99 -11.56
CA GLU A 289 -42.75 -39.98 -12.52
C GLU A 289 -41.58 -39.09 -12.05
N VAL A 290 -41.83 -38.11 -11.18
CA VAL A 290 -40.78 -37.18 -10.69
C VAL A 290 -39.98 -37.78 -9.51
N ALA A 291 -40.60 -38.67 -8.73
CA ALA A 291 -39.93 -39.29 -7.59
C ALA A 291 -38.83 -40.30 -7.99
N GLU A 292 -38.93 -40.94 -9.16
CA GLU A 292 -37.91 -41.88 -9.63
C GLU A 292 -36.69 -41.17 -10.26
N GLU A 293 -36.83 -39.95 -10.78
CA GLU A 293 -35.71 -39.20 -11.39
C GLU A 293 -34.76 -38.58 -10.33
N ILE A 294 -35.26 -38.29 -9.12
CA ILE A 294 -34.44 -37.74 -8.03
C ILE A 294 -33.59 -38.84 -7.34
N LEU A 295 -34.03 -40.11 -7.37
CA LEU A 295 -33.34 -41.21 -6.71
C LEU A 295 -32.24 -41.89 -7.55
N SER A 296 -32.11 -41.58 -8.84
CA SER A 296 -31.14 -42.25 -9.73
C SER A 296 -29.76 -41.57 -9.86
N GLY A 297 -29.39 -40.65 -8.96
CA GLY A 297 -27.99 -40.34 -8.62
C GLY A 297 -26.98 -40.23 -9.77
N GLY A 298 -27.27 -39.40 -10.78
CA GLY A 298 -26.42 -39.25 -11.97
C GLY A 298 -25.14 -38.43 -11.74
N ASN A 299 -24.03 -39.14 -11.54
CA ASN A 299 -22.61 -38.75 -11.60
C ASN A 299 -22.26 -37.55 -12.54
N LYS A 300 -22.42 -36.30 -12.09
CA LYS A 300 -21.96 -35.10 -12.84
C LYS A 300 -20.88 -34.27 -12.14
N TRP A 301 -20.35 -34.71 -11.01
CA TRP A 301 -19.29 -34.01 -10.27
C TRP A 301 -18.00 -34.82 -10.27
N ALA A 302 -17.39 -35.01 -11.44
CA ALA A 302 -16.00 -35.44 -11.53
C ALA A 302 -15.12 -34.20 -11.64
N PHE A 303 -14.39 -33.89 -10.57
CA PHE A 303 -13.35 -32.86 -10.58
C PHE A 303 -12.19 -33.32 -11.47
N LYS A 304 -11.69 -32.41 -12.28
CA LYS A 304 -10.53 -32.60 -13.15
C LYS A 304 -9.27 -32.27 -12.32
N GLU A 305 -8.39 -33.24 -12.12
CA GLU A 305 -7.06 -33.01 -11.55
C GLU A 305 -6.23 -32.19 -12.55
N GLU A 306 -5.68 -31.06 -12.11
CA GLU A 306 -4.70 -30.27 -12.87
C GLU A 306 -3.30 -30.82 -12.59
N GLU A 307 -2.59 -31.15 -13.66
CA GLU A 307 -1.20 -31.59 -13.67
C GLU A 307 -0.28 -30.41 -13.30
N GLU A 308 0.66 -30.67 -12.39
CA GLU A 308 1.78 -29.78 -12.06
C GLU A 308 2.75 -29.73 -13.27
N GLU A 309 2.92 -28.55 -13.87
CA GLU A 309 4.07 -28.27 -14.74
C GLU A 309 5.18 -27.62 -13.90
N GLU A 310 6.26 -28.38 -13.71
CA GLU A 310 7.58 -27.90 -13.32
C GLU A 310 8.19 -27.09 -14.48
N GLU A 311 8.59 -25.83 -14.23
CA GLU A 311 9.80 -25.18 -14.79
C GLU A 311 10.20 -23.94 -13.98
#